data_AF-A0A373D3Z3-F1
#
_entry.id   AF-A0A373D3Z3-F1
#
_cell.length_a   1.000
_cell.length_b   1.000
_cell.length_c   1.000
_cell.angle_alpha   90.00
_cell.angle_beta   90.00
_cell.angle_gamma   90.00
#
_symmetry.space_group_name_H-M   'P 1'
#
loop_
_entity.id
_entity.type
_entity.pdbx_description
1 polymer ?
#
loop_
_entity_poly.entity_id
_entity_poly.type
_entity_poly.pdbx_seq_one_letter_code
_entity_poly.pdbx_strand_id
1 'polypeptide(L)'
;MNYQEYKQSLNQRLTDKVQRELSAFQEEMLGKPPQEIYDAAYQITLKNDIAECFSETDYSPQAAKALLKSPNLLQEVYDEWLETDYTHMEDLRQTITEFKDYMVKTEKILSWGER
;
A
#
# COMPACT_ATOMS: atom_id res chain seq x y z
N MET A 1 16.64 -26.46 18.06
CA MET A 1 16.26 -25.12 17.57
C MET A 1 15.93 -24.26 18.77
N ASN A 2 16.71 -23.21 19.01
CA ASN A 2 16.46 -22.25 20.08
C ASN A 2 15.33 -21.27 19.69
N TYR A 3 14.87 -20.45 20.63
CA TYR A 3 13.76 -19.52 20.37
C TYR A 3 14.05 -18.52 19.24
N GLN A 4 15.29 -18.03 19.12
CA GLN A 4 15.67 -17.06 18.08
C GLN A 4 15.69 -17.69 16.70
N GLU A 5 16.28 -18.89 16.56
CA GLU A 5 16.27 -19.66 15.32
C GLU A 5 14.84 -19.99 14.89
N TYR A 6 13.97 -20.32 15.85
CA TYR A 6 12.57 -20.60 15.55
C TYR A 6 11.81 -19.35 15.08
N LYS A 7 12.03 -18.21 15.74
CA LYS A 7 11.45 -16.93 15.36
C LYS A 7 11.88 -16.53 13.95
N GLN A 8 13.19 -16.56 13.69
CA GLN A 8 13.75 -16.25 12.38
C GLN A 8 13.20 -17.17 11.29
N SER A 9 13.09 -18.48 11.56
CA SER A 9 12.48 -19.42 10.62
C SER A 9 11.03 -19.08 10.29
N LEU A 10 10.24 -18.62 11.25
CA LEU A 10 8.85 -18.20 11.01
C LEU A 10 8.76 -16.89 10.23
N ASN A 11 9.58 -15.90 10.55
CA ASN A 11 9.64 -14.64 9.81
C ASN A 11 10.09 -14.86 8.36
N GLN A 12 11.14 -15.65 8.15
CA GLN A 12 11.58 -16.00 6.79
C GLN A 12 10.45 -16.65 5.98
N ARG A 13 9.74 -17.63 6.57
CA ARG A 13 8.62 -18.29 5.90
C ARG A 13 7.47 -17.33 5.58
N LEU A 14 7.26 -16.33 6.42
CA LEU A 14 6.23 -15.30 6.21
C LEU A 14 6.64 -14.39 5.05
N THR A 15 7.87 -13.88 5.05
CA THR A 15 8.44 -13.10 3.95
C THR A 15 8.39 -13.87 2.63
N ASP A 16 8.82 -15.14 2.62
CA ASP A 16 8.78 -16.02 1.44
C ASP A 16 7.34 -16.26 0.94
N LYS A 17 6.35 -16.28 1.84
CA LYS A 17 4.93 -16.40 1.44
C LYS A 17 4.47 -15.13 0.75
N VAL A 18 4.67 -13.98 1.37
CA VAL A 18 4.23 -12.69 0.83
C VAL A 18 4.93 -12.40 -0.50
N GLN A 19 6.23 -12.68 -0.60
CA GLN A 19 6.98 -12.50 -1.84
C GLN A 19 6.48 -13.42 -2.97
N ARG A 20 6.11 -14.66 -2.66
CA ARG A 20 5.51 -15.56 -3.66
C ARG A 20 4.15 -15.08 -4.14
N GLU A 21 3.31 -14.58 -3.23
CA GLU A 21 2.01 -13.99 -3.57
C GLU A 21 2.19 -12.74 -4.45
N LEU A 22 3.16 -11.88 -4.12
CA LEU A 22 3.50 -10.70 -4.91
C LEU A 22 4.00 -11.10 -6.31
N SER A 23 4.93 -12.05 -6.41
CA SER A 23 5.46 -12.50 -7.70
C SER A 23 4.37 -13.12 -8.58
N ALA A 24 3.47 -13.92 -8.01
CA ALA A 24 2.33 -14.47 -8.75
C ALA A 24 1.41 -13.36 -9.30
N PHE A 25 1.11 -12.35 -8.48
CA PHE A 25 0.34 -11.18 -8.90
C PHE A 25 1.06 -10.37 -9.99
N GLN A 26 2.36 -10.14 -9.87
CA GLN A 26 3.15 -9.43 -10.87
C GLN A 26 3.18 -10.19 -12.21
N GLU A 27 3.36 -11.51 -12.18
CA GLU A 27 3.30 -12.36 -13.38
C GLU A 27 1.93 -12.27 -14.06
N GLU A 28 0.84 -12.25 -13.30
CA GLU A 28 -0.50 -12.02 -13.83
C GLU A 28 -0.60 -10.64 -14.51
N MET A 29 -0.14 -9.58 -13.84
CA MET A 29 -0.20 -8.21 -14.37
C MET A 29 0.64 -8.03 -15.64
N LEU A 30 1.80 -8.68 -15.74
CA LEU A 30 2.63 -8.64 -16.95
C LEU A 30 1.94 -9.29 -18.17
N GLY A 31 0.96 -10.17 -17.95
CA GLY A 31 0.15 -10.76 -19.01
C GLY A 31 -1.05 -9.91 -19.45
N LYS A 32 -1.34 -8.80 -18.74
CA LYS A 32 -2.50 -7.94 -19.01
C LYS A 32 -2.21 -6.89 -20.09
N PRO A 33 -3.25 -6.37 -20.78
CA PRO A 33 -3.09 -5.24 -21.69
C PRO A 33 -2.67 -3.97 -20.94
N PRO A 34 -1.99 -3.01 -21.61
CA PRO A 34 -1.51 -1.79 -20.97
C PRO A 34 -2.56 -1.01 -20.18
N GLN A 35 -3.81 -0.98 -20.65
CA GLN A 35 -4.90 -0.30 -19.95
C GLN A 35 -5.22 -0.96 -18.60
N GLU A 36 -5.30 -2.29 -18.54
CA GLU A 36 -5.55 -3.01 -17.29
C GLU A 36 -4.38 -2.83 -16.31
N ILE A 37 -3.14 -2.78 -16.80
CA ILE A 37 -1.96 -2.49 -15.97
C ILE A 37 -2.04 -1.06 -15.41
N TYR A 38 -2.43 -0.09 -16.24
CA TYR A 38 -2.60 1.30 -15.81
C TYR A 38 -3.67 1.43 -14.72
N ASP A 39 -4.82 0.79 -14.93
CA ASP A 39 -5.92 0.79 -13.96
C ASP A 39 -5.51 0.11 -12.64
N ALA A 40 -4.62 -0.90 -12.71
CA ALA A 40 -4.07 -1.59 -11.54
C ALA A 40 -2.83 -0.92 -10.92
N ALA A 41 -2.34 0.22 -11.44
CA ALA A 41 -1.07 0.81 -11.02
C ALA A 41 -1.00 1.09 -9.50
N TYR A 42 -2.08 1.60 -8.92
CA TYR A 42 -2.17 1.84 -7.47
C TYR A 42 -2.07 0.54 -6.66
N GLN A 43 -2.78 -0.51 -7.09
CA GLN A 43 -2.69 -1.82 -6.46
C GLN A 43 -1.28 -2.42 -6.58
N ILE A 44 -0.63 -2.27 -7.73
CA ILE A 44 0.73 -2.73 -7.96
C ILE A 44 1.69 -2.05 -6.98
N THR A 45 1.65 -0.73 -6.87
CA THR A 45 2.51 0.02 -5.95
C THR A 45 2.31 -0.45 -4.51
N LEU A 46 1.07 -0.43 -4.01
CA LEU A 46 0.80 -0.80 -2.63
C LEU A 46 1.15 -2.24 -2.29
N LYS A 47 0.92 -3.19 -3.19
CA LYS A 47 1.31 -4.59 -2.93
C LYS A 47 2.82 -4.75 -2.84
N ASN A 48 3.62 -3.94 -3.54
CA ASN A 48 5.07 -3.91 -3.35
C ASN A 48 5.43 -3.35 -1.97
N ASP A 49 4.85 -2.20 -1.59
CA ASP A 49 5.13 -1.54 -0.31
C ASP A 49 4.73 -2.41 0.89
N ILE A 50 3.58 -3.10 0.81
CA ILE A 50 3.13 -4.06 1.82
C ILE A 50 4.15 -5.20 1.94
N ALA A 51 4.62 -5.77 0.84
CA ALA A 51 5.60 -6.85 0.86
C ALA A 51 6.94 -6.41 1.47
N GLU A 52 7.39 -5.19 1.17
CA GLU A 52 8.58 -4.58 1.78
C GLU A 52 8.39 -4.47 3.30
N CYS A 53 7.25 -3.95 3.76
CA CYS A 53 6.92 -3.88 5.20
C CYS A 53 6.98 -5.24 5.90
N PHE A 54 6.51 -6.31 5.25
CA PHE A 54 6.62 -7.68 5.79
C PHE A 54 8.06 -8.19 5.83
N SER A 55 8.92 -7.74 4.92
CA SER A 55 10.33 -8.15 4.89
C SER A 55 11.17 -7.47 5.98
N GLU A 56 10.82 -6.25 6.36
CA GLU A 56 11.54 -5.46 7.36
C GLU A 56 11.08 -5.72 8.80
N THR A 57 9.88 -6.28 8.97
CA THR A 57 9.26 -6.45 10.29
C THR A 57 9.64 -7.79 10.94
N ASP A 58 10.20 -7.73 12.16
CA ASP A 58 10.56 -8.92 12.95
C ASP A 58 9.42 -9.35 13.90
N TYR A 59 8.45 -10.10 13.37
CA TYR A 59 7.26 -10.53 14.11
C TYR A 59 7.56 -11.54 15.22
N SER A 60 6.72 -11.56 16.26
CA SER A 60 6.75 -12.64 17.26
C SER A 60 6.34 -13.98 16.64
N PRO A 61 6.78 -15.14 17.19
CA PRO A 61 6.37 -16.44 16.68
C PRO A 61 4.84 -16.66 16.65
N GLN A 62 4.11 -16.04 17.58
CA GLN A 62 2.65 -16.11 17.61
C GLN A 62 2.02 -15.32 16.46
N ALA A 63 2.50 -14.10 16.23
CA ALA A 63 2.01 -13.24 15.14
C ALA A 63 2.34 -13.85 13.77
N ALA A 64 3.58 -14.27 13.54
CA ALA A 64 3.99 -14.90 12.28
C ALA A 64 3.15 -16.15 11.98
N LYS A 65 2.86 -17.00 12.99
CA LYS A 65 1.96 -18.15 12.83
C LYS A 65 0.53 -17.76 12.47
N ALA A 66 0.00 -16.68 13.05
CA ALA A 66 -1.35 -16.24 12.75
C ALA A 66 -1.44 -15.77 11.30
N LEU A 67 -0.50 -14.93 10.88
CA LEU A 67 -0.39 -14.39 9.51
C LEU A 67 -0.20 -15.51 8.47
N LEU A 68 0.65 -16.51 8.77
CA LEU A 68 0.88 -17.67 7.91
C LEU A 68 -0.37 -18.54 7.66
N LYS A 69 -1.45 -18.39 8.45
CA LYS A 69 -2.71 -19.12 8.22
C LYS A 69 -3.55 -18.53 7.11
N SER A 70 -3.33 -17.27 6.76
CA SER A 70 -4.06 -16.62 5.66
C SER A 70 -3.71 -17.31 4.33
N PRO A 71 -4.70 -17.67 3.50
CA PRO A 71 -4.45 -18.25 2.19
C PRO A 71 -3.86 -17.23 1.21
N ASN A 72 -4.24 -15.96 1.29
CA ASN A 72 -3.80 -14.88 0.39
C ASN A 72 -3.55 -13.60 1.18
N LEU A 73 -2.47 -13.61 1.97
CA LEU A 73 -2.22 -12.59 2.98
C LEU A 73 -2.00 -11.21 2.36
N LEU A 74 -1.28 -11.16 1.24
CA LEU A 74 -0.99 -9.91 0.54
C LEU A 74 -2.28 -9.23 0.03
N GLN A 75 -3.22 -10.00 -0.50
CA GLN A 75 -4.51 -9.47 -0.94
C GLN A 75 -5.36 -9.01 0.25
N GLU A 76 -5.45 -9.81 1.31
CA GLU A 76 -6.24 -9.46 2.50
C GLU A 76 -5.75 -8.15 3.14
N VAL A 77 -4.43 -7.96 3.26
CA VAL A 77 -3.87 -6.70 3.79
C VAL A 77 -4.13 -5.51 2.87
N TYR A 78 -4.06 -5.72 1.55
CA TYR A 78 -4.41 -4.68 0.58
C TYR A 78 -5.89 -4.27 0.68
N ASP A 79 -6.80 -5.24 0.81
CA ASP A 79 -8.23 -4.96 0.94
C ASP A 79 -8.55 -4.20 2.24
N GLU A 80 -7.93 -4.59 3.37
CA GLU A 80 -8.04 -3.85 4.63
C GLU A 80 -7.46 -2.42 4.53
N TRP A 81 -6.40 -2.23 3.74
CA TRP A 81 -5.86 -0.89 3.47
C TRP A 81 -6.84 -0.01 2.70
N LEU A 82 -7.55 -0.56 1.69
CA LEU A 82 -8.51 0.20 0.90
C LEU A 82 -9.65 0.79 1.74
N GLU A 83 -10.09 0.10 2.78
CA GLU A 83 -11.08 0.62 3.73
C GLU A 83 -10.55 1.84 4.50
N THR A 84 -9.24 1.91 4.74
CA THR A 84 -8.59 3.04 5.40
C THR A 84 -8.33 4.21 4.44
N ASP A 85 -8.01 3.92 3.17
CA ASP A 85 -7.67 4.90 2.13
C ASP A 85 -8.81 5.88 1.83
N TYR A 86 -10.06 5.53 2.12
CA TYR A 86 -11.18 6.48 2.07
C TYR A 86 -10.92 7.75 2.90
N THR A 87 -10.23 7.61 4.03
CA THR A 87 -9.82 8.74 4.88
C THR A 87 -8.74 9.58 4.18
N HIS A 88 -7.76 8.95 3.53
CA HIS A 88 -6.74 9.66 2.74
C HIS A 88 -7.36 10.49 1.61
N MET A 89 -8.41 9.98 0.98
CA MET A 89 -9.16 10.71 -0.04
C MET A 89 -9.89 11.94 0.52
N GLU A 90 -10.27 11.95 1.81
CA GLU A 90 -10.80 13.15 2.47
C GLU A 90 -9.72 14.22 2.65
N ASP A 91 -8.51 13.81 3.06
CA ASP A 91 -7.36 14.72 3.19
C ASP A 91 -6.97 15.34 1.84
N LEU A 92 -7.01 14.55 0.76
CA LEU A 92 -6.79 15.06 -0.61
C LEU A 92 -7.86 16.06 -1.02
N ARG A 93 -9.15 15.76 -0.75
CA ARG A 93 -10.26 16.69 -1.03
C ARG A 93 -10.10 18.00 -0.25
N GLN A 94 -9.67 17.93 1.00
CA GLN A 94 -9.38 19.10 1.82
C GLN A 94 -8.23 19.92 1.23
N THR A 95 -7.13 19.26 0.86
CA THR A 95 -5.97 19.90 0.23
C THR A 95 -6.36 20.64 -1.06
N ILE A 96 -7.16 20.02 -1.92
CA ILE A 96 -7.68 20.65 -3.15
C ILE A 96 -8.53 21.88 -2.82
N THR A 97 -9.38 21.78 -1.78
CA THR A 97 -10.27 22.87 -1.37
C THR A 97 -9.49 24.09 -0.88
N GLU A 98 -8.50 23.85 -0.03
CA GLU A 98 -7.62 24.91 0.51
C GLU A 98 -6.79 25.56 -0.61
N PHE A 99 -6.26 24.74 -1.52
CA PHE A 99 -5.48 25.24 -2.65
C PHE A 99 -6.35 26.09 -3.58
N LYS A 100 -7.58 25.66 -3.87
CA LYS A 100 -8.57 26.44 -4.63
C LYS A 100 -8.86 27.78 -3.96
N ASP A 101 -9.08 27.81 -2.64
CA ASP A 101 -9.34 29.05 -1.90
C ASP A 101 -8.13 29.99 -1.90
N TYR A 102 -6.91 29.43 -1.81
CA TYR A 102 -5.66 30.18 -1.96
C TYR A 102 -5.54 30.82 -3.35
N MET A 103 -5.80 30.06 -4.42
CA MET A 103 -5.75 30.58 -5.79
C MET A 103 -6.74 31.74 -6.00
N VAL A 104 -7.99 31.58 -5.56
CA VAL A 104 -9.02 32.62 -5.67
C VAL A 104 -8.63 33.89 -4.90
N LYS A 105 -8.03 33.76 -3.72
CA LYS A 105 -7.52 34.91 -2.95
C LYS A 105 -6.40 35.63 -3.70
N THR A 106 -5.47 34.87 -4.27
CA THR A 106 -4.31 35.40 -4.99
C THR A 106 -4.73 36.14 -6.26
N GLU A 107 -5.65 35.57 -7.05
CA GLU A 107 -6.20 36.20 -8.25
C GLU A 107 -6.92 37.52 -7.92
N LYS A 108 -7.72 37.54 -6.85
CA LYS A 108 -8.38 38.77 -6.39
C LYS A 108 -7.34 39.84 -6.09
N ILE A 109 -6.31 39.54 -5.30
CA ILE A 109 -5.27 40.52 -4.94
C ILE A 109 -4.59 41.09 -6.18
N LEU A 110 -4.24 40.25 -7.16
CA LEU A 110 -3.64 40.69 -8.42
C LEU A 110 -4.58 41.62 -9.21
N SER A 111 -5.87 41.29 -9.32
CA SER A 111 -6.86 42.12 -10.02
C SER A 111 -7.11 43.50 -9.38
N TRP A 112 -6.87 43.63 -8.07
CA TRP A 112 -6.98 44.91 -7.36
C TRP A 112 -5.70 45.76 -7.43
N GLY A 113 -4.54 45.15 -7.71
CA GLY A 113 -3.27 45.87 -7.88
C GLY A 113 -3.05 46.45 -9.29
N GLU A 114 -3.81 45.99 -10.28
CA GLU A 114 -3.77 46.46 -11.68
C GLU A 114 -4.77 47.61 -11.99
N ARG A 115 -5.59 48.01 -11.01
CA ARG A 115 -6.55 49.12 -11.10
C ARG A 115 -6.05 50.35 -10.35
#